data_AF-A0AAW1UD59-F1
#
_entry.id   AF-A0AAW1UD59-F1
#
_cell.length_a   1.000
_cell.length_b   1.000
_cell.length_c   1.000
_cell.angle_alpha   90.00
_cell.angle_beta   90.00
_cell.angle_gamma   90.00
#
_symmetry.space_group_name_H-M   'P 1'
#
loop_
_entity.id
_entity.type
_entity.pdbx_description
1 polymer ?
#
loop_
_entity_poly.entity_id
_entity_poly.type
_entity_poly.pdbx_seq_one_letter_code
_entity_poly.pdbx_strand_id
1 'polypeptide(L)'
;MGCCDSEEDPQKDVAGERRCTDVCWLCLFIAFWCLMVIIAAFSFVYGNPVRLINGYDSFGNTCGMKNNHKIGNLENSGLDTSDKPNLLFFDINELRNSLKICVKHCPTQTFRRIEELGQHYREHGIGYCNYKFNYNELSAKNRKFDPNVLSSSYGPCPVLPVYESTPVLNRCVPKPVQEVSDAILSNLYGLLNNWDTLEKIIADLYTSKYTILGLVFFSLFLSLFTISILHVLAHLVAYIIMILFTIASIAGTAFLWYTYFDIKYNLDHTRQSMWLWEAARNEDAFLWYSIIASVITVIILIIVLVMRKQVGFLADLFQETGKCLGHIPMLFFQPLFTFFVLLLFFIFWVSVVLCLVTSYYPDTANVTPKFSDVTVSFTTSTSLLNTQEKPMGNMSISDKIKIFFFVF
;
A
#
# COMPACT_ATOMS: atom_id res chain seq x y z
N MET A 1 20.23 19.01 71.02
CA MET A 1 20.01 17.67 71.63
C MET A 1 18.82 17.05 70.91
N GLY A 2 18.88 15.91 70.23
CA GLY A 2 19.97 14.98 69.98
C GLY A 2 19.81 14.39 68.57
N CYS A 3 20.93 14.01 67.97
CA CYS A 3 20.98 13.22 66.75
C CYS A 3 20.69 11.76 67.12
N CYS A 4 19.72 11.14 66.46
CA CYS A 4 19.68 9.69 66.34
C CYS A 4 20.38 9.36 65.02
N ASP A 5 21.65 8.99 65.09
CA ASP A 5 22.28 8.17 64.05
C ASP A 5 21.60 6.81 64.09
N SER A 6 20.71 6.58 63.13
CA SER A 6 20.42 5.21 62.70
C SER A 6 21.60 4.77 61.84
N GLU A 7 22.45 3.89 62.36
CA GLU A 7 23.39 3.12 61.55
C GLU A 7 22.58 2.42 60.45
N GLU A 8 22.72 2.90 59.21
CA GLU A 8 22.36 2.13 58.04
C GLU A 8 23.29 0.93 58.00
N ASP A 9 22.76 -0.25 58.33
CA ASP A 9 23.40 -1.53 58.03
C ASP A 9 23.76 -1.49 56.53
N PRO A 10 25.05 -1.62 56.14
CA PRO A 10 25.40 -1.59 54.74
C PRO A 10 24.84 -2.87 54.13
N GLN A 11 23.61 -2.77 53.62
CA GLN A 11 23.01 -3.75 52.76
C GLN A 11 23.99 -3.92 51.61
N LYS A 12 24.77 -5.00 51.69
CA LYS A 12 25.53 -5.53 50.57
C LYS A 12 24.49 -5.83 49.51
N ASP A 13 24.22 -4.84 48.68
CA ASP A 13 23.67 -5.04 47.36
C ASP A 13 24.64 -6.01 46.70
N VAL A 14 24.31 -7.29 46.76
CA VAL A 14 24.85 -8.28 45.83
C VAL A 14 24.26 -7.87 44.50
N ALA A 15 24.87 -6.84 43.90
CA ALA A 15 24.68 -6.45 42.52
C ALA A 15 25.21 -7.63 41.70
N GLY A 16 24.40 -8.69 41.60
CA GLY A 16 24.64 -9.77 40.67
C GLY A 16 24.83 -9.13 39.31
N GLU A 17 25.92 -9.52 38.62
CA GLU A 17 26.24 -8.98 37.30
C GLU A 17 24.98 -9.01 36.43
N ARG A 18 24.46 -7.82 36.08
CA ARG A 18 23.27 -7.69 35.26
C ARG A 18 23.58 -8.31 33.90
N ARG A 19 23.02 -9.49 33.61
CA ARG A 19 23.11 -10.12 32.29
C ARG A 19 22.14 -9.44 31.34
N CYS A 20 22.56 -9.19 30.11
CA CYS A 20 21.67 -8.71 29.07
C CYS A 20 20.64 -9.78 28.72
N THR A 21 19.43 -9.64 29.25
CA THR A 21 18.25 -10.28 28.68
C THR A 21 18.00 -9.61 27.32
N ASP A 22 17.60 -10.38 26.30
CA ASP A 22 17.19 -9.89 24.97
C ASP A 22 18.28 -9.65 23.89
N VAL A 23 19.48 -10.24 24.01
CA VAL A 23 20.50 -10.17 22.93
C VAL A 23 19.97 -10.73 21.60
N CYS A 24 19.22 -11.84 21.63
CA CYS A 24 18.64 -12.46 20.42
C CYS A 24 17.62 -11.52 19.73
N TRP A 25 16.73 -10.91 20.51
CA TRP A 25 15.72 -9.98 20.00
C TRP A 25 16.33 -8.69 19.47
N LEU A 26 17.39 -8.20 20.12
CA LEU A 26 18.18 -7.08 19.61
C LEU A 26 18.80 -7.40 18.25
N CYS A 27 19.37 -8.59 18.07
CA CYS A 27 19.91 -9.02 16.78
C CYS A 27 18.83 -9.04 15.68
N LEU A 28 17.64 -9.57 15.97
CA LEU A 28 16.52 -9.60 15.03
C LEU A 28 16.08 -8.18 14.65
N PHE A 29 15.96 -7.29 15.64
CA PHE A 29 15.59 -5.89 15.41
C PHE A 29 16.60 -5.17 14.52
N ILE A 30 17.90 -5.36 14.78
CA ILE A 30 18.97 -4.80 13.94
C ILE A 30 18.87 -5.35 12.52
N ALA A 31 18.68 -6.66 12.34
CA ALA A 31 18.53 -7.27 11.03
C ALA A 31 17.32 -6.72 10.25
N PHE A 32 16.19 -6.51 10.92
CA PHE A 32 15.00 -5.88 10.34
C PHE A 32 15.30 -4.46 9.87
N TRP A 33 15.94 -3.63 10.69
CA TRP A 33 16.30 -2.26 10.27
C TRP A 33 17.32 -2.23 9.14
N CYS A 34 18.30 -3.14 9.14
CA CYS A 34 19.23 -3.29 8.02
C CYS A 34 18.48 -3.61 6.73
N LEU A 35 17.54 -4.55 6.76
CA LEU A 35 16.70 -4.89 5.60
C LEU A 35 15.88 -3.67 5.13
N MET A 36 15.24 -2.98 6.06
CA MET A 36 14.44 -1.79 5.76
C MET A 36 15.26 -0.66 5.12
N VAL A 37 16.49 -0.43 5.59
CA VAL A 37 17.42 0.53 4.99
C VAL A 37 17.87 0.09 3.59
N ILE A 38 18.13 -1.21 3.37
CA ILE A 38 18.48 -1.75 2.06
C ILE A 38 17.34 -1.52 1.06
N ILE A 39 16.09 -1.81 1.47
CA ILE A 39 14.89 -1.60 0.64
C ILE A 39 14.74 -0.11 0.30
N ALA A 40 14.87 0.78 1.29
CA ALA A 40 14.80 2.22 1.07
C ALA A 40 15.89 2.70 0.11
N ALA A 41 17.15 2.28 0.30
CA ALA A 41 18.26 2.64 -0.58
C ALA A 41 18.03 2.15 -2.02
N PHE A 42 17.60 0.90 -2.20
CA PHE A 42 17.25 0.36 -3.51
C PHE A 42 16.13 1.19 -4.18
N SER A 43 15.09 1.54 -3.43
CA SER A 43 13.97 2.33 -3.94
C SER A 43 14.44 3.70 -4.43
N PHE A 44 15.28 4.43 -3.69
CA PHE A 44 15.71 5.77 -4.09
C PHE A 44 16.75 5.76 -5.22
N VAL A 45 17.55 4.70 -5.34
CA VAL A 45 18.56 4.59 -6.41
C VAL A 45 17.92 4.24 -7.75
N TYR A 46 16.95 3.33 -7.77
CA TYR A 46 16.36 2.82 -9.02
C TYR A 46 14.96 3.36 -9.31
N GLY A 47 14.30 3.94 -8.32
CA GLY A 47 12.97 4.52 -8.44
C GLY A 47 12.99 5.91 -9.06
N ASN A 48 11.94 6.20 -9.83
CA ASN A 48 11.66 7.56 -10.28
C ASN A 48 10.15 7.83 -10.15
N PRO A 49 9.71 8.51 -9.07
CA PRO A 49 8.29 8.70 -8.79
C PRO A 49 7.58 9.54 -9.87
N VAL A 50 8.31 10.33 -10.67
CA VAL A 50 7.75 11.13 -11.78
C VAL A 50 7.15 10.24 -12.88
N ARG A 51 7.60 8.98 -12.99
CA ARG A 51 7.04 7.99 -13.93
C ARG A 51 5.57 7.69 -13.67
N LEU A 52 5.09 7.86 -12.43
CA LEU A 52 3.69 7.67 -12.11
C LEU A 52 2.84 8.77 -12.77
N ILE A 53 3.28 10.02 -12.64
CA ILE A 53 2.55 11.17 -13.18
C ILE A 53 2.62 11.18 -14.71
N ASN A 54 3.82 11.17 -15.29
CA ASN A 54 4.02 11.38 -16.73
C ASN A 54 3.88 10.11 -17.58
N GLY A 55 3.98 8.94 -16.96
CA GLY A 55 4.16 7.68 -17.69
C GLY A 55 5.58 7.52 -18.24
N TYR A 56 5.89 6.30 -18.67
CA TYR A 56 7.17 5.94 -19.26
C TYR A 56 6.94 5.03 -20.46
N ASP A 57 7.82 5.13 -21.46
CA ASP A 57 7.78 4.33 -22.70
C ASP A 57 8.27 2.89 -22.47
N SER A 58 8.27 2.06 -23.52
CA SER A 58 8.76 0.67 -23.43
C SER A 58 10.28 0.56 -23.31
N PHE A 59 11.01 1.65 -23.49
CA PHE A 59 12.48 1.71 -23.42
C PHE A 59 13.00 2.30 -22.10
N GLY A 60 12.09 2.65 -21.18
CA GLY A 60 12.38 3.16 -19.84
C GLY A 60 12.56 4.68 -19.75
N ASN A 61 12.29 5.44 -20.82
CA ASN A 61 12.27 6.89 -20.79
C ASN A 61 10.96 7.38 -20.18
N THR A 62 11.05 8.32 -19.26
CA THR A 62 9.90 9.00 -18.68
C THR A 62 9.48 10.11 -19.64
N CYS A 63 8.20 10.23 -19.97
CA CYS A 63 7.74 11.27 -20.90
C CYS A 63 7.89 12.68 -20.29
N GLY A 64 8.22 13.68 -21.12
CA GLY A 64 8.38 15.07 -20.67
C GLY A 64 9.64 15.36 -19.83
N MET A 65 10.69 14.52 -19.91
CA MET A 65 11.92 14.69 -19.12
C MET A 65 13.17 14.80 -20.00
N LYS A 66 14.12 15.69 -19.62
CA LYS A 66 15.40 15.90 -20.31
C LYS A 66 16.39 14.76 -20.07
N ASN A 67 16.54 14.40 -18.80
CA ASN A 67 17.64 13.57 -18.33
C ASN A 67 17.17 12.15 -18.05
N ASN A 68 16.74 11.42 -19.08
CA ASN A 68 16.44 10.00 -18.92
C ASN A 68 17.74 9.19 -18.78
N HIS A 69 17.76 8.27 -17.82
CA HIS A 69 18.93 7.41 -17.61
C HIS A 69 19.00 6.33 -18.71
N LYS A 70 20.16 6.18 -19.34
CA LYS A 70 20.37 5.14 -20.35
C LYS A 70 20.42 3.77 -19.69
N ILE A 71 19.69 2.82 -20.24
CA ILE A 71 19.54 1.48 -19.67
C ILE A 71 20.44 0.51 -20.45
N GLY A 72 21.63 0.22 -19.91
CA GLY A 72 22.59 -0.70 -20.52
C GLY A 72 22.86 -0.39 -22.01
N ASN A 73 22.78 -1.43 -22.85
CA ASN A 73 22.92 -1.33 -24.30
C ASN A 73 21.57 -1.23 -25.04
N LEU A 74 20.47 -0.94 -24.34
CA LEU A 74 19.15 -0.89 -24.94
C LEU A 74 19.03 0.30 -25.89
N GLU A 75 18.74 0.03 -27.16
CA GLU A 75 18.48 1.06 -28.14
C GLU A 75 17.24 1.88 -27.76
N ASN A 76 17.29 3.19 -28.01
CA ASN A 76 16.25 4.17 -27.67
C ASN A 76 16.03 4.41 -26.17
N SER A 77 16.87 3.89 -25.28
CA SER A 77 16.90 4.31 -23.88
C SER A 77 17.77 5.56 -23.68
N GLY A 78 17.45 6.37 -22.66
CA GLY A 78 18.18 7.60 -22.32
C GLY A 78 17.96 8.76 -23.29
N LEU A 79 16.80 8.81 -23.96
CA LEU A 79 16.46 9.90 -24.88
C LEU A 79 15.92 11.13 -24.13
N ASP A 80 16.20 12.33 -24.64
CA ASP A 80 15.48 13.54 -24.20
C ASP A 80 14.06 13.49 -24.76
N THR A 81 13.06 13.42 -23.87
CA THR A 81 11.64 13.36 -24.19
C THR A 81 10.90 14.61 -23.71
N SER A 82 11.61 15.71 -23.46
CA SER A 82 11.02 16.95 -22.92
C SER A 82 10.01 17.59 -23.85
N ASP A 83 10.21 17.43 -25.16
CA ASP A 83 9.27 17.85 -26.19
C ASP A 83 8.12 16.86 -26.40
N LYS A 84 8.11 15.72 -25.68
CA LYS A 84 7.17 14.60 -25.83
C LYS A 84 6.55 14.23 -24.49
N PRO A 85 5.59 15.03 -23.97
CA PRO A 85 5.01 14.80 -22.66
C PRO A 85 3.97 13.68 -22.64
N ASN A 86 3.40 13.27 -23.78
CA ASN A 86 2.26 12.34 -23.82
C ASN A 86 2.69 10.91 -24.16
N LEU A 87 2.10 9.90 -23.53
CA LEU A 87 2.35 8.48 -23.79
C LEU A 87 1.30 7.90 -24.76
N LEU A 88 1.75 7.31 -25.85
CA LEU A 88 0.91 6.61 -26.84
C LEU A 88 1.13 5.10 -26.73
N PHE A 89 0.04 4.33 -26.75
CA PHE A 89 0.06 2.87 -26.87
C PHE A 89 -0.05 2.45 -28.33
N PHE A 90 0.75 1.47 -28.76
CA PHE A 90 0.72 0.98 -30.14
C PHE A 90 -0.53 0.14 -30.42
N ASP A 91 -1.06 -0.51 -29.39
CA ASP A 91 -2.26 -1.32 -29.50
C ASP A 91 -3.15 -1.05 -28.29
N ILE A 92 -4.36 -0.55 -28.55
CA ILE A 92 -5.35 -0.27 -27.52
C ILE A 92 -6.07 -1.55 -27.05
N ASN A 93 -6.01 -2.63 -27.83
CA ASN A 93 -6.56 -3.93 -27.46
C ASN A 93 -5.63 -4.66 -26.48
N GLU A 94 -4.32 -4.46 -26.61
CA GLU A 94 -3.29 -5.11 -25.78
C GLU A 94 -2.38 -4.09 -25.06
N LEU A 95 -2.93 -3.39 -24.06
CA LEU A 95 -2.21 -2.32 -23.34
C LEU A 95 -0.97 -2.77 -22.55
N ARG A 96 -0.96 -4.02 -22.06
CA ARG A 96 0.16 -4.59 -21.29
C ARG A 96 1.26 -5.18 -22.17
N ASN A 97 0.88 -5.66 -23.35
CA ASN A 97 1.74 -6.39 -24.28
C ASN A 97 1.93 -5.63 -25.59
N SER A 98 1.98 -4.30 -25.51
CA SER A 98 2.27 -3.44 -26.66
C SER A 98 3.38 -2.45 -26.36
N LEU A 99 4.03 -2.00 -27.44
CA LEU A 99 4.98 -0.93 -27.40
C LEU A 99 4.26 0.36 -27.05
N LYS A 100 4.88 1.15 -26.17
CA LYS A 100 4.41 2.48 -25.81
C LYS A 100 5.55 3.46 -26.02
N ILE A 101 5.25 4.64 -26.56
CA ILE A 101 6.23 5.68 -26.87
C ILE A 101 5.74 7.04 -26.37
N CYS A 102 6.67 7.94 -26.08
CA CYS A 102 6.34 9.33 -25.81
C CYS A 102 6.20 10.12 -27.12
N VAL A 103 5.10 10.87 -27.24
CA VAL A 103 4.75 11.72 -28.38
C VAL A 103 4.52 13.17 -27.93
N LYS A 104 4.72 14.11 -28.87
CA LYS A 104 4.56 15.54 -28.62
C LYS A 104 3.09 15.91 -28.38
N HIS A 105 2.23 15.51 -29.30
CA HIS A 105 0.78 15.66 -29.20
C HIS A 105 0.10 14.32 -29.47
N CYS A 106 -1.05 14.11 -28.84
CA CYS A 106 -1.89 12.94 -29.15
C CYS A 106 -2.52 13.09 -30.54
N PRO A 107 -2.86 11.98 -31.22
CA PRO A 107 -3.53 12.00 -32.52
C PRO A 107 -4.79 12.87 -32.51
N THR A 108 -4.82 13.91 -33.36
CA THR A 108 -5.97 14.83 -33.48
C THR A 108 -7.02 14.36 -34.48
N GLN A 109 -6.71 13.32 -35.25
CA GLN A 109 -7.59 12.69 -36.23
C GLN A 109 -7.31 11.19 -36.26
N THR A 110 -8.25 10.41 -36.80
CA THR A 110 -8.09 8.96 -36.91
C THR A 110 -7.31 8.61 -38.19
N PHE A 111 -6.20 7.89 -38.04
CA PHE A 111 -5.38 7.40 -39.15
C PHE A 111 -5.72 5.94 -39.45
N ARG A 112 -6.27 5.67 -40.63
CA ARG A 112 -6.71 4.31 -41.02
C ARG A 112 -5.68 3.57 -41.85
N ARG A 113 -4.78 4.33 -42.49
CA ARG A 113 -3.73 3.81 -43.36
C ARG A 113 -2.37 4.31 -42.93
N ILE A 114 -1.34 3.52 -43.17
CA ILE A 114 0.00 3.84 -42.70
C ILE A 114 0.59 5.04 -43.46
N GLU A 115 0.20 5.25 -44.72
CA GLU A 115 0.65 6.37 -45.55
C GLU A 115 0.17 7.72 -44.99
N GLU A 116 -0.99 7.76 -44.35
CA GLU A 116 -1.56 8.96 -43.71
C GLU A 116 -0.68 9.41 -42.54
N LEU A 117 -0.09 8.46 -41.81
CA LEU A 117 0.88 8.72 -40.74
C LEU A 117 2.17 9.34 -41.29
N GLY A 118 2.64 8.83 -42.43
CA GLY A 118 3.81 9.36 -43.14
C GLY A 118 3.58 10.77 -43.68
N GLN A 119 2.38 11.04 -44.20
CA GLN A 119 2.00 12.37 -44.66
C GLN A 119 1.90 13.37 -43.51
N HIS A 120 1.25 12.98 -42.41
CA HIS A 120 1.11 13.83 -41.23
C HIS A 120 2.47 14.23 -40.64
N TYR A 121 3.42 13.30 -40.59
CA TYR A 121 4.78 13.60 -40.16
C TYR A 121 5.46 14.64 -41.05
N ARG A 122 5.30 14.58 -42.37
CA ARG A 122 5.89 15.56 -43.30
C ARG A 122 5.27 16.95 -43.18
N GLU A 123 3.98 17.02 -42.87
CA GLU A 123 3.25 18.29 -42.75
C GLU A 123 3.47 18.97 -41.39
N HIS A 124 3.41 18.20 -40.30
CA HIS A 124 3.37 18.73 -38.93
C HIS A 124 4.64 18.42 -38.12
N GLY A 125 5.50 17.51 -38.59
CA GLY A 125 6.69 17.06 -37.85
C GLY A 125 6.39 16.19 -36.63
N ILE A 126 5.17 15.66 -36.50
CA ILE A 126 4.73 14.84 -35.36
C ILE A 126 4.75 13.37 -35.78
N GLY A 127 5.55 12.56 -35.07
CA GLY A 127 5.71 11.13 -35.34
C GLY A 127 5.06 10.26 -34.26
N TYR A 128 4.36 9.21 -34.69
CA TYR A 128 3.71 8.21 -33.84
C TYR A 128 4.34 6.81 -33.94
N CYS A 129 5.40 6.64 -34.72
CA CYS A 129 6.18 5.40 -34.82
C CYS A 129 7.38 5.47 -33.86
N ASN A 130 8.16 4.39 -33.79
CA ASN A 130 9.38 4.32 -32.99
C ASN A 130 10.32 5.51 -33.27
N TYR A 131 11.05 6.00 -32.25
CA TYR A 131 11.86 7.21 -32.30
C TYR A 131 12.85 7.32 -33.47
N LYS A 132 13.45 6.20 -33.88
CA LYS A 132 14.42 6.14 -34.99
C LYS A 132 13.80 5.71 -36.32
N PHE A 133 12.47 5.68 -36.42
CA PHE A 133 11.79 5.21 -37.63
C PHE A 133 11.96 6.20 -38.79
N ASN A 134 12.29 5.67 -39.98
CA ASN A 134 12.43 6.47 -41.18
C ASN A 134 11.08 6.62 -41.89
N TYR A 135 10.44 7.78 -41.71
CA TYR A 135 9.14 8.09 -42.32
C TYR A 135 9.11 8.10 -43.85
N ASN A 136 10.27 8.06 -44.52
CA ASN A 136 10.33 7.91 -45.97
C ASN A 136 9.97 6.50 -46.45
N GLU A 137 10.06 5.50 -45.56
CA GLU A 137 9.65 4.12 -45.83
C GLU A 137 8.13 3.99 -45.98
N LEU A 138 7.36 4.90 -45.38
CA LEU A 138 5.89 5.00 -45.48
C LEU A 138 5.39 5.61 -46.81
N SER A 139 6.28 5.84 -47.77
CA SER A 139 5.91 6.41 -49.06
C SER A 139 5.34 5.33 -49.98
N ALA A 140 4.20 5.61 -50.62
CA ALA A 140 3.53 4.73 -51.59
C ALA A 140 4.43 4.27 -52.78
N LYS A 141 5.61 4.88 -52.96
CA LYS A 141 6.62 4.48 -53.96
C LYS A 141 7.52 3.34 -53.50
N ASN A 142 7.64 3.06 -52.20
CA ASN A 142 8.48 2.02 -51.64
C ASN A 142 7.66 0.73 -51.36
N ARG A 143 7.32 -0.02 -52.42
CA ARG A 143 6.62 -1.32 -52.32
C ARG A 143 7.50 -2.47 -51.79
N LYS A 144 8.34 -2.23 -50.79
CA LYS A 144 9.28 -3.26 -50.28
C LYS A 144 8.81 -3.97 -49.01
N PHE A 145 7.79 -3.46 -48.31
CA PHE A 145 7.36 -4.02 -47.03
C PHE A 145 5.85 -4.26 -46.98
N ASP A 146 5.48 -5.39 -46.38
CA ASP A 146 4.09 -5.77 -46.09
C ASP A 146 3.53 -4.83 -44.99
N PRO A 147 2.38 -4.17 -45.21
CA PRO A 147 1.75 -3.29 -44.23
C PRO A 147 1.57 -3.93 -42.85
N ASN A 148 1.29 -5.23 -42.80
CA ASN A 148 1.06 -5.97 -41.55
C ASN A 148 2.34 -6.15 -40.71
N VAL A 149 3.52 -6.05 -41.32
CA VAL A 149 4.81 -6.10 -40.62
C VAL A 149 5.17 -4.73 -40.06
N LEU A 150 4.66 -3.66 -40.66
CA LEU A 150 4.97 -2.28 -40.27
C LEU A 150 4.09 -1.78 -39.12
N SER A 151 2.81 -2.17 -39.11
CA SER A 151 1.87 -1.92 -38.01
C SER A 151 1.69 -3.18 -37.17
N SER A 152 2.33 -3.24 -36.01
CA SER A 152 2.19 -4.35 -35.07
C SER A 152 2.23 -3.84 -33.63
N SER A 153 1.75 -4.63 -32.68
CA SER A 153 1.78 -4.25 -31.25
C SER A 153 3.21 -3.99 -30.75
N TYR A 154 4.25 -4.50 -31.42
CA TYR A 154 5.67 -4.27 -31.09
C TYR A 154 6.40 -3.33 -32.07
N GLY A 155 5.68 -2.81 -33.09
CA GLY A 155 6.18 -1.81 -34.02
C GLY A 155 6.70 -2.34 -35.35
N PRO A 156 7.39 -1.48 -36.14
CA PRO A 156 7.89 -0.15 -35.76
C PRO A 156 6.84 0.97 -35.66
N CYS A 157 5.62 0.78 -36.17
CA CYS A 157 4.51 1.72 -36.03
C CYS A 157 3.30 1.09 -35.30
N PRO A 158 2.40 1.91 -34.74
CA PRO A 158 1.18 1.44 -34.07
C PRO A 158 0.27 0.59 -34.98
N VAL A 159 -0.57 -0.24 -34.36
CA VAL A 159 -1.64 -0.95 -35.04
C VAL A 159 -2.66 0.06 -35.57
N LEU A 160 -3.10 -0.14 -36.82
CA LEU A 160 -4.13 0.69 -37.45
C LEU A 160 -5.54 0.15 -37.13
N PRO A 161 -6.55 1.02 -37.01
CA PRO A 161 -6.47 2.48 -37.09
C PRO A 161 -5.95 3.12 -35.80
N VAL A 162 -5.16 4.19 -35.92
CA VAL A 162 -4.77 5.04 -34.78
C VAL A 162 -5.87 6.06 -34.55
N TYR A 163 -6.65 5.87 -33.48
CA TYR A 163 -7.81 6.70 -33.18
C TYR A 163 -7.44 8.10 -32.68
N GLU A 164 -8.29 9.07 -33.01
CA GLU A 164 -8.25 10.41 -32.41
C GLU A 164 -8.33 10.31 -30.89
N SER A 165 -7.40 10.99 -30.19
CA SER A 165 -7.19 10.83 -28.75
C SER A 165 -6.96 12.16 -28.05
N THR A 166 -7.37 12.25 -26.79
CA THR A 166 -7.10 13.39 -25.91
C THR A 166 -6.10 13.03 -24.81
N PRO A 167 -5.24 13.99 -24.38
CA PRO A 167 -4.31 13.74 -23.29
C PRO A 167 -5.05 13.72 -21.94
N VAL A 168 -4.97 12.60 -21.22
CA VAL A 168 -5.45 12.44 -19.84
C VAL A 168 -4.28 11.94 -19.00
N LEU A 169 -3.86 12.70 -17.98
CA LEU A 169 -2.65 12.40 -17.19
C LEU A 169 -1.43 12.05 -18.08
N ASN A 170 -1.13 12.88 -19.09
CA ASN A 170 -0.03 12.64 -20.03
C ASN A 170 -0.12 11.29 -20.79
N ARG A 171 -1.31 10.72 -20.97
CA ARG A 171 -1.56 9.51 -21.78
C ARG A 171 -2.60 9.80 -22.85
N CYS A 172 -2.39 9.28 -24.05
CA CYS A 172 -3.32 9.45 -25.16
C CYS A 172 -4.48 8.45 -25.04
N VAL A 173 -5.67 8.96 -24.75
CA VAL A 173 -6.90 8.16 -24.60
C VAL A 173 -7.81 8.41 -25.81
N PRO A 174 -8.18 7.37 -26.57
CA PRO A 174 -9.09 7.49 -27.70
C PRO A 174 -10.43 8.13 -27.32
N LYS A 175 -10.96 9.00 -28.18
CA LYS A 175 -12.32 9.52 -28.03
C LYS A 175 -13.34 8.41 -28.30
N PRO A 176 -14.50 8.40 -27.62
CA PRO A 176 -15.55 7.41 -27.88
C PRO A 176 -16.07 7.55 -29.32
N VAL A 177 -15.84 6.52 -30.12
CA VAL A 177 -16.31 6.39 -31.50
C VAL A 177 -17.02 5.04 -31.65
N GLN A 178 -17.99 4.93 -32.56
CA GLN A 178 -18.78 3.70 -32.75
C GLN A 178 -17.94 2.45 -33.09
N GLU A 179 -16.72 2.64 -33.60
CA GLU A 179 -15.78 1.57 -33.99
C GLU A 179 -14.89 1.08 -32.84
N VAL A 180 -14.78 1.84 -31.74
CA VAL A 180 -14.04 1.43 -30.55
C VAL A 180 -15.05 0.81 -29.60
N SER A 181 -14.93 -0.49 -29.32
CA SER A 181 -15.89 -1.14 -28.42
C SER A 181 -15.85 -0.50 -27.03
N ASP A 182 -17.02 -0.33 -26.42
CA ASP A 182 -17.13 0.12 -25.02
C ASP A 182 -16.35 -0.78 -24.06
N ALA A 183 -16.09 -2.04 -24.44
CA ALA A 183 -15.22 -2.97 -23.71
C ALA A 183 -13.73 -2.59 -23.77
N ILE A 184 -13.22 -2.15 -24.92
CA ILE A 184 -11.81 -1.69 -25.06
C ILE A 184 -11.66 -0.36 -24.34
N LEU A 185 -12.62 0.54 -24.54
CA LEU A 185 -12.64 1.84 -23.88
C LEU A 185 -12.74 1.64 -22.36
N SER A 186 -13.59 0.75 -21.85
CA SER A 186 -13.67 0.43 -20.42
C SER A 186 -12.48 -0.37 -19.88
N ASN A 187 -11.71 -1.10 -20.68
CA ASN A 187 -10.45 -1.71 -20.25
C ASN A 187 -9.31 -0.68 -20.17
N LEU A 188 -9.28 0.29 -21.08
CA LEU A 188 -8.31 1.38 -21.11
C LEU A 188 -8.63 2.40 -20.02
N TYR A 189 -9.91 2.77 -19.90
CA TYR A 189 -10.44 3.44 -18.72
C TYR A 189 -10.26 2.57 -17.49
N GLY A 190 -10.38 1.24 -17.52
CA GLY A 190 -10.18 0.33 -16.38
C GLY A 190 -8.75 0.35 -15.84
N LEU A 191 -7.77 0.31 -16.74
CA LEU A 191 -6.35 0.45 -16.45
C LEU A 191 -6.04 1.86 -15.90
N LEU A 192 -6.69 2.88 -16.47
CA LEU A 192 -6.70 4.23 -15.94
C LEU A 192 -7.60 4.38 -14.71
N ASN A 193 -8.52 3.45 -14.41
CA ASN A 193 -9.57 3.57 -13.39
C ASN A 193 -9.16 2.95 -12.06
N ASN A 194 -8.12 2.11 -12.05
CA ASN A 194 -7.28 2.02 -10.86
C ASN A 194 -6.69 3.39 -10.48
N TRP A 195 -6.54 4.31 -11.43
CA TRP A 195 -6.13 5.69 -11.18
C TRP A 195 -7.28 6.68 -11.20
N ASP A 196 -8.47 6.34 -11.69
CA ASP A 196 -9.70 7.14 -11.57
C ASP A 196 -10.30 6.93 -10.18
N THR A 197 -10.11 5.77 -9.53
CA THR A 197 -10.24 5.65 -8.07
C THR A 197 -9.21 6.52 -7.36
N LEU A 198 -7.97 6.59 -7.86
CA LEU A 198 -6.91 7.41 -7.27
C LEU A 198 -7.16 8.91 -7.52
N GLU A 199 -7.71 9.28 -8.67
CA GLU A 199 -8.09 10.64 -9.08
C GLU A 199 -9.35 11.05 -8.34
N LYS A 200 -10.33 10.16 -8.15
CA LYS A 200 -11.44 10.36 -7.22
C LYS A 200 -10.94 10.50 -5.79
N ILE A 201 -10.02 9.65 -5.32
CA ILE A 201 -9.40 9.79 -3.99
C ILE A 201 -8.64 11.11 -3.87
N ILE A 202 -7.86 11.53 -4.87
CA ILE A 202 -7.10 12.78 -4.85
C ILE A 202 -8.02 13.98 -4.98
N ALA A 203 -9.06 13.92 -5.82
CA ALA A 203 -10.07 14.96 -5.97
C ALA A 203 -10.91 15.08 -4.69
N ASP A 204 -11.27 13.96 -4.06
CA ASP A 204 -11.96 13.89 -2.77
C ASP A 204 -11.04 14.41 -1.65
N LEU A 205 -9.75 14.07 -1.66
CA LEU A 205 -8.74 14.57 -0.71
C LEU A 205 -8.51 16.08 -0.89
N TYR A 206 -8.46 16.55 -2.14
CA TYR A 206 -8.23 17.95 -2.47
C TYR A 206 -9.46 18.81 -2.17
N THR A 207 -10.66 18.29 -2.45
CA THR A 207 -11.93 18.92 -2.10
C THR A 207 -12.13 18.92 -0.59
N SER A 208 -11.82 17.80 0.08
CA SER A 208 -12.00 17.62 1.52
C SER A 208 -10.79 18.05 2.36
N LYS A 209 -9.79 18.71 1.77
CA LYS A 209 -8.53 19.06 2.46
C LYS A 209 -8.76 19.85 3.74
N TYR A 210 -9.73 20.77 3.74
CA TYR A 210 -10.08 21.56 4.92
C TYR A 210 -10.85 20.75 5.95
N THR A 211 -11.68 19.79 5.52
CA THR A 211 -12.39 18.86 6.40
C THR A 211 -11.43 17.90 7.09
N ILE A 212 -10.47 17.32 6.35
CA ILE A 212 -9.44 16.43 6.89
C ILE A 212 -8.55 17.20 7.87
N LEU A 213 -8.09 18.40 7.49
CA LEU A 213 -7.30 19.25 8.38
C LEU A 213 -8.11 19.62 9.64
N GLY A 214 -9.39 19.90 9.48
CA GLY A 214 -10.33 20.15 10.59
C GLY A 214 -10.47 18.95 11.51
N LEU A 215 -10.63 17.73 10.99
CA LEU A 215 -10.73 16.50 11.78
C LEU A 215 -9.42 16.14 12.49
N VAL A 216 -8.27 16.37 11.84
CA VAL A 216 -6.95 16.18 12.48
C VAL A 216 -6.76 17.17 13.61
N PHE A 217 -7.08 18.45 13.40
CA PHE A 217 -7.01 19.46 14.45
C PHE A 217 -8.02 19.19 15.56
N PHE A 218 -9.23 18.76 15.22
CA PHE A 218 -10.25 18.36 16.18
C PHE A 218 -9.85 17.13 16.99
N SER A 219 -9.22 16.13 16.36
CA SER A 219 -8.66 14.95 17.04
C SER A 219 -7.52 15.34 17.97
N LEU A 220 -6.62 16.22 17.53
CA LEU A 220 -5.56 16.77 18.37
C LEU A 220 -6.14 17.55 19.55
N PHE A 221 -7.13 18.42 19.31
CA PHE A 221 -7.86 19.12 20.36
C PHE A 221 -8.53 18.15 21.33
N LEU A 222 -9.24 17.12 20.83
CA LEU A 222 -9.89 16.11 21.65
C LEU A 222 -8.88 15.29 22.46
N SER A 223 -7.70 15.01 21.90
CA SER A 223 -6.61 14.32 22.62
C SER A 223 -6.05 15.18 23.76
N LEU A 224 -5.83 16.48 23.53
CA LEU A 224 -5.40 17.41 24.58
C LEU A 224 -6.51 17.64 25.61
N PHE A 225 -7.75 17.75 25.14
CA PHE A 225 -8.94 17.91 25.96
C PHE A 225 -9.17 16.68 26.84
N THR A 226 -9.01 15.47 26.32
CA THR A 226 -9.10 14.22 27.11
C THR A 226 -7.98 14.11 28.13
N ILE A 227 -6.74 14.51 27.81
CA ILE A 227 -5.64 14.58 28.80
C ILE A 227 -5.97 15.58 29.93
N SER A 228 -6.57 16.72 29.57
CA SER A 228 -6.98 17.76 30.53
C SER A 228 -8.19 17.35 31.38
N ILE A 229 -9.18 16.70 30.76
CA ILE A 229 -10.36 16.13 31.41
C ILE A 229 -10.00 14.95 32.30
N LEU A 230 -9.06 14.08 31.90
CA LEU A 230 -8.65 12.93 32.69
C LEU A 230 -8.10 13.36 34.06
N HIS A 231 -7.47 14.54 34.16
CA HIS A 231 -7.01 15.08 35.44
C HIS A 231 -8.13 15.68 36.29
N VAL A 232 -9.13 16.32 35.69
CA VAL A 232 -10.21 17.02 36.42
C VAL A 232 -11.38 16.08 36.75
N LEU A 233 -11.59 15.05 35.94
CA LEU A 233 -12.71 14.11 36.02
C LEU A 233 -12.27 12.69 36.35
N ALA A 234 -11.00 12.41 36.69
CA ALA A 234 -10.55 11.08 37.15
C ALA A 234 -11.49 10.51 38.22
N HIS A 235 -11.90 11.35 39.16
CA HIS A 235 -12.87 11.01 40.19
C HIS A 235 -14.23 10.60 39.57
N LEU A 236 -14.84 11.45 38.73
CA LEU A 236 -16.13 11.15 38.11
C LEU A 236 -16.07 9.91 37.19
N VAL A 237 -15.03 9.80 36.37
CA VAL A 237 -14.83 8.71 35.39
C VAL A 237 -14.64 7.38 36.11
N ALA A 238 -13.85 7.33 37.18
CA ALA A 238 -13.67 6.10 37.96
C ALA A 238 -14.98 5.64 38.59
N TYR A 239 -15.79 6.55 39.16
CA TYR A 239 -17.11 6.18 39.71
C TYR A 239 -18.10 5.73 38.63
N ILE A 240 -18.14 6.38 37.47
CA ILE A 240 -19.00 5.98 36.34
C ILE A 240 -18.64 4.57 35.86
N ILE A 241 -17.35 4.30 35.65
CA ILE A 241 -16.87 2.97 35.19
C ILE A 241 -17.20 1.90 36.24
N MET A 242 -16.98 2.19 37.53
CA MET A 242 -17.28 1.27 38.63
C MET A 242 -18.78 0.96 38.74
N ILE A 243 -19.64 1.97 38.65
CA ILE A 243 -21.11 1.80 38.67
C ILE A 243 -21.55 1.00 37.44
N LEU A 244 -21.07 1.36 36.25
CA LEU A 244 -21.43 0.68 35.01
C LEU A 244 -21.01 -0.79 35.01
N PHE A 245 -19.78 -1.10 35.43
CA PHE A 245 -19.27 -2.46 35.51
C PHE A 245 -20.05 -3.30 36.53
N THR A 246 -20.43 -2.69 37.66
CA THR A 246 -21.28 -3.32 38.68
C THR A 246 -22.67 -3.65 38.13
N ILE A 247 -23.33 -2.69 37.46
CA ILE A 247 -24.66 -2.89 36.87
C ILE A 247 -24.60 -3.97 35.79
N ALA A 248 -23.62 -3.92 34.89
CA ALA A 248 -23.45 -4.90 33.82
C ALA A 248 -23.22 -6.31 34.37
N SER A 249 -22.38 -6.47 35.40
CA SER A 249 -22.09 -7.77 36.02
C SER A 249 -23.32 -8.37 36.72
N ILE A 250 -24.08 -7.55 37.44
CA ILE A 250 -25.31 -7.99 38.12
C ILE A 250 -26.39 -8.33 37.10
N ALA A 251 -26.61 -7.46 36.11
CA ALA A 251 -27.62 -7.67 35.08
C ALA A 251 -27.32 -8.91 34.21
N GLY A 252 -26.06 -9.10 33.81
CA GLY A 252 -25.64 -10.29 33.05
C GLY A 252 -25.84 -11.58 33.82
N THR A 253 -25.51 -11.59 35.11
CA THR A 253 -25.71 -12.77 35.98
C THR A 253 -27.19 -13.04 36.23
N ALA A 254 -27.99 -12.00 36.48
CA ALA A 254 -29.44 -12.12 36.66
C ALA A 254 -30.11 -12.63 35.38
N PHE A 255 -29.68 -12.17 34.21
CA PHE A 255 -30.17 -12.63 32.92
C PHE A 255 -29.86 -14.13 32.71
N LEU A 256 -28.65 -14.58 33.01
CA LEU A 256 -28.29 -16.00 32.92
C LEU A 256 -29.14 -16.88 33.84
N TRP A 257 -29.38 -16.44 35.08
CA TRP A 257 -30.29 -17.14 36.00
C TRP A 257 -31.73 -17.15 35.50
N TYR A 258 -32.23 -16.03 34.98
CA TYR A 258 -33.56 -15.96 34.37
C TYR A 258 -33.70 -16.95 33.22
N THR A 259 -32.72 -17.01 32.31
CA THR A 259 -32.74 -17.96 31.18
C THR A 259 -32.70 -19.41 31.65
N TYR A 260 -31.93 -19.74 32.69
CA TYR A 260 -31.94 -21.08 33.28
C TYR A 260 -33.31 -21.44 33.86
N PHE A 261 -33.92 -20.54 34.63
CA PHE A 261 -35.25 -20.79 35.22
C PHE A 261 -36.34 -20.92 34.15
N ASP A 262 -36.30 -20.12 33.10
CA ASP A 262 -37.25 -20.23 31.98
C ASP A 262 -37.10 -21.57 31.25
N ILE A 263 -35.88 -21.96 30.91
CA ILE A 263 -35.60 -23.27 30.27
C ILE A 263 -36.08 -24.41 31.17
N LYS A 264 -35.74 -24.38 32.46
CA LYS A 264 -36.14 -25.40 33.44
C LYS A 264 -37.66 -25.47 33.61
N TYR A 265 -38.32 -24.32 33.73
CA TYR A 265 -39.78 -24.26 33.85
C TYR A 265 -40.47 -24.87 32.63
N ASN A 266 -39.98 -24.57 31.43
CA ASN A 266 -40.51 -25.14 30.18
C ASN A 266 -40.27 -26.65 30.08
N LEU A 267 -39.11 -27.15 30.52
CA LEU A 267 -38.79 -28.59 30.58
C LEU A 267 -39.68 -29.35 31.58
N ASP A 268 -39.90 -28.79 32.78
CA ASP A 268 -40.75 -29.39 33.83
C ASP A 268 -42.23 -29.48 33.42
N HIS A 269 -42.73 -28.53 32.60
CA HIS A 269 -44.10 -28.52 32.10
C HIS A 269 -44.29 -29.35 30.81
N THR A 270 -43.21 -29.77 30.17
CA THR A 270 -43.25 -30.56 28.92
C THR A 270 -43.10 -32.04 29.22
N ARG A 271 -43.96 -32.89 28.64
CA ARG A 271 -43.91 -34.35 28.83
C ARG A 271 -42.54 -34.89 28.40
N GLN A 272 -41.94 -35.76 29.23
CA GLN A 272 -40.58 -36.31 29.04
C GLN A 272 -40.33 -36.96 27.67
N SER A 273 -41.35 -37.49 27.00
CA SER A 273 -41.25 -38.05 25.65
C SER A 273 -41.04 -37.01 24.54
N MET A 274 -41.15 -35.71 24.84
CA MET A 274 -41.06 -34.60 23.88
C MET A 274 -39.84 -33.69 24.14
N TRP A 275 -38.96 -34.05 25.08
CA TRP A 275 -37.74 -33.30 25.32
C TRP A 275 -36.83 -33.31 24.09
N LEU A 276 -36.49 -32.14 23.57
CA LEU A 276 -35.40 -32.02 22.62
C LEU A 276 -34.08 -32.20 23.35
N TRP A 277 -33.18 -33.00 22.79
CA TRP A 277 -31.85 -33.25 23.37
C TRP A 277 -31.04 -31.95 23.50
N GLU A 278 -31.26 -31.01 22.58
CA GLU A 278 -30.69 -29.67 22.61
C GLU A 278 -31.20 -28.86 23.81
N ALA A 279 -32.49 -28.95 24.16
CA ALA A 279 -33.07 -28.22 25.29
C ALA A 279 -32.56 -28.74 26.64
N ALA A 280 -32.47 -30.06 26.80
CA ALA A 280 -31.93 -30.68 28.01
C ALA A 280 -30.43 -30.37 28.20
N ARG A 281 -29.64 -30.40 27.12
CA ARG A 281 -28.22 -30.01 27.18
C ARG A 281 -28.04 -28.51 27.49
N ASN A 282 -28.96 -27.67 27.01
CA ASN A 282 -28.95 -26.25 27.31
C ASN A 282 -29.25 -25.99 28.80
N GLU A 283 -30.15 -26.74 29.44
CA GLU A 283 -30.41 -26.63 30.89
C GLU A 283 -29.11 -26.81 31.69
N ASP A 284 -28.40 -27.92 31.49
CA ASP A 284 -27.15 -28.22 32.18
C ASP A 284 -26.07 -27.17 31.89
N ALA A 285 -25.99 -26.70 30.64
CA ALA A 285 -25.02 -25.68 30.25
C ALA A 285 -25.31 -24.32 30.92
N PHE A 286 -26.56 -23.85 30.90
CA PHE A 286 -26.96 -22.59 31.54
C PHE A 286 -26.85 -22.65 33.07
N LEU A 287 -27.04 -23.82 33.69
CA LEU A 287 -26.75 -24.03 35.11
C LEU A 287 -25.25 -23.82 35.40
N TRP A 288 -24.36 -24.46 34.63
CA TRP A 288 -22.92 -24.27 34.81
C TRP A 288 -22.49 -22.82 34.55
N TYR A 289 -22.99 -22.19 33.48
CA TYR A 289 -22.66 -20.80 33.17
C TYR A 289 -23.15 -19.82 34.24
N SER A 290 -24.36 -20.00 34.77
CA SER A 290 -24.91 -19.14 35.83
C SER A 290 -24.14 -19.26 37.15
N ILE A 291 -23.72 -20.47 37.54
CA ILE A 291 -22.88 -20.70 38.73
C ILE A 291 -21.51 -20.01 38.56
N ILE A 292 -20.83 -20.24 37.44
CA ILE A 292 -19.53 -19.63 37.16
C ILE A 292 -19.63 -18.10 37.12
N ALA A 293 -20.63 -17.56 36.41
CA ALA A 293 -20.88 -16.13 36.33
C ALA A 293 -21.18 -15.50 37.72
N SER A 294 -21.86 -16.24 38.60
CA SER A 294 -22.11 -15.80 39.97
C SER A 294 -20.83 -15.69 40.79
N VAL A 295 -19.94 -16.69 40.71
CA VAL A 295 -18.64 -16.65 41.39
C VAL A 295 -17.79 -15.48 40.88
N ILE A 296 -17.72 -15.30 39.56
CA ILE A 296 -16.98 -14.19 38.94
C ILE A 296 -17.57 -12.84 39.38
N THR A 297 -18.89 -12.69 39.37
CA THR A 297 -19.57 -11.46 39.82
C THR A 297 -19.29 -11.16 41.29
N VAL A 298 -19.30 -12.16 42.17
CA VAL A 298 -18.94 -11.97 43.59
C VAL A 298 -17.50 -11.49 43.73
N ILE A 299 -16.54 -12.10 43.01
CA ILE A 299 -15.14 -11.68 43.02
C ILE A 299 -15.00 -10.24 42.53
N ILE A 300 -15.64 -9.91 41.40
CA ILE A 300 -15.66 -8.56 40.83
C ILE A 300 -16.26 -7.56 41.83
N LEU A 301 -17.38 -7.87 42.48
CA LEU A 301 -18.00 -7.00 43.47
C LEU A 301 -17.09 -6.77 44.67
N ILE A 302 -16.40 -7.80 45.16
CA ILE A 302 -15.41 -7.67 46.24
C ILE A 302 -14.27 -6.73 45.80
N ILE A 303 -13.73 -6.92 44.60
CA ILE A 303 -12.69 -6.04 44.03
C ILE A 303 -13.20 -4.60 43.93
N VAL A 304 -14.41 -4.38 43.41
CA VAL A 304 -15.04 -3.06 43.30
C VAL A 304 -15.21 -2.40 44.69
N LEU A 305 -15.64 -3.16 45.70
CA LEU A 305 -15.79 -2.67 47.07
C LEU A 305 -14.44 -2.27 47.71
N VAL A 306 -13.39 -3.04 47.47
CA VAL A 306 -12.02 -2.73 47.94
C VAL A 306 -11.47 -1.51 47.20
N MET A 307 -11.59 -1.49 45.87
CA MET A 307 -11.10 -0.39 45.02
C MET A 307 -11.82 0.92 45.32
N ARG A 308 -13.09 0.91 45.77
CA ARG A 308 -13.84 2.13 46.14
C ARG A 308 -13.10 3.01 47.16
N LYS A 309 -12.38 2.41 48.12
CA LYS A 309 -11.59 3.18 49.10
C LYS A 309 -10.30 3.74 48.50
N GLN A 310 -9.76 3.07 47.49
CA GLN A 310 -8.52 3.47 46.81
C GLN A 310 -8.75 4.53 45.73
N VAL A 311 -9.96 4.67 45.18
CA VAL A 311 -10.28 5.69 44.16
C VAL A 311 -10.04 7.11 44.69
N GLY A 312 -10.37 7.38 45.96
CA GLY A 312 -10.08 8.68 46.58
C GLY A 312 -8.57 8.94 46.67
N PHE A 313 -7.82 7.97 47.19
CA PHE A 313 -6.35 8.06 47.27
C PHE A 313 -5.69 8.23 45.89
N LEU A 314 -6.14 7.50 44.88
CA LEU A 314 -5.64 7.62 43.50
C LEU A 314 -6.01 8.97 42.88
N ALA A 315 -7.19 9.52 43.20
CA ALA A 315 -7.58 10.86 42.76
C ALA A 315 -6.70 11.94 43.40
N ASP A 316 -6.40 11.84 44.69
CA ASP A 316 -5.46 12.74 45.37
C ASP A 316 -4.06 12.63 44.76
N LEU A 317 -3.60 11.41 44.45
CA LEU A 317 -2.34 11.18 43.75
C LEU A 317 -2.31 11.84 42.36
N PHE A 318 -3.38 11.74 41.58
CA PHE A 318 -3.48 12.40 40.28
C PHE A 318 -3.57 13.93 40.39
N GLN A 319 -4.18 14.45 41.45
CA GLN A 319 -4.20 15.89 41.72
C GLN A 319 -2.80 16.41 42.01
N GLU A 320 -2.02 15.72 42.85
CA GLU A 320 -0.62 16.07 43.13
C GLU A 320 0.27 15.86 41.90
N THR A 321 0.02 14.80 41.12
CA THR A 321 0.69 14.57 39.83
C THR A 321 0.39 15.70 38.84
N GLY A 322 -0.84 16.21 38.80
CA GLY A 322 -1.23 17.33 37.94
C GLY A 322 -0.54 18.64 38.32
N LYS A 323 -0.40 18.93 39.62
CA LYS A 323 0.40 20.07 40.11
C LYS A 323 1.87 19.93 39.70
N CYS A 324 2.43 18.73 39.85
CA CYS A 324 3.79 18.41 39.42
C CYS A 324 3.98 18.55 37.90
N LEU A 325 3.03 18.06 37.10
CA LEU A 325 3.02 18.20 35.63
C LEU A 325 2.98 19.67 35.20
N GLY A 326 2.26 20.52 35.96
CA GLY A 326 2.28 21.97 35.76
C GLY A 326 3.67 22.59 35.91
N HIS A 327 4.54 22.00 36.71
CA HIS A 327 5.95 22.40 36.86
C HIS A 327 6.88 21.78 35.80
N ILE A 328 6.43 20.78 35.03
CA ILE A 328 7.20 20.11 33.97
C ILE A 328 6.45 20.28 32.63
N PRO A 329 6.33 21.51 32.10
CA PRO A 329 5.51 21.79 30.92
C PRO A 329 6.00 21.07 29.64
N MET A 330 7.26 20.63 29.61
CA MET A 330 7.84 19.88 28.50
C MET A 330 7.14 18.52 28.26
N LEU A 331 6.49 17.94 29.27
CA LEU A 331 5.79 16.66 29.12
C LEU A 331 4.58 16.77 28.17
N PHE A 332 3.92 17.93 28.11
CA PHE A 332 2.82 18.17 27.17
C PHE A 332 3.30 18.35 25.72
N PHE A 333 4.58 18.67 25.51
CA PHE A 333 5.17 18.76 24.18
C PHE A 333 5.50 17.38 23.61
N GLN A 334 5.72 16.36 24.45
CA GLN A 334 6.09 15.01 24.02
C GLN A 334 5.10 14.39 23.02
N PRO A 335 3.76 14.38 23.23
CA PRO A 335 2.81 13.85 22.26
C PRO A 335 2.87 14.56 20.91
N LEU A 336 3.04 15.88 20.93
CA LEU A 336 3.12 16.71 19.72
C LEU A 336 4.42 16.44 18.95
N PHE A 337 5.54 16.31 19.66
CA PHE A 337 6.81 15.87 19.08
C PHE A 337 6.70 14.46 18.46
N THR A 338 6.09 13.50 19.16
CA THR A 338 5.87 12.15 18.62
C THR A 338 4.99 12.16 17.38
N PHE A 339 3.96 13.01 17.34
CA PHE A 339 3.12 13.18 16.16
C PHE A 339 3.93 13.67 14.96
N PHE A 340 4.79 14.68 15.13
CA PHE A 340 5.65 15.17 14.05
C PHE A 340 6.64 14.11 13.58
N VAL A 341 7.28 13.37 14.49
CA VAL A 341 8.19 12.27 14.13
C VAL A 341 7.45 11.18 13.36
N LEU A 342 6.25 10.78 13.79
CA LEU A 342 5.43 9.79 13.11
C LEU A 342 4.96 10.27 11.74
N LEU A 343 4.61 11.55 11.59
CA LEU A 343 4.24 12.14 10.31
C LEU A 343 5.42 12.12 9.33
N LEU A 344 6.60 12.52 9.78
CA LEU A 344 7.82 12.47 8.95
C LEU A 344 8.18 11.03 8.57
N PHE A 345 8.06 10.10 9.53
CA PHE A 345 8.26 8.68 9.29
C PHE A 345 7.29 8.13 8.25
N PHE A 346 6.01 8.50 8.34
CA PHE A 346 4.99 8.11 7.37
C PHE A 346 5.29 8.67 5.97
N ILE A 347 5.60 9.96 5.84
CA ILE A 347 5.96 10.59 4.56
C ILE A 347 7.19 9.93 3.94
N PHE A 348 8.20 9.62 4.75
CA PHE A 348 9.40 8.91 4.30
C PHE A 348 9.04 7.54 3.71
N TRP A 349 8.25 6.72 4.41
CA TRP A 349 7.86 5.40 3.93
C TRP A 349 6.93 5.43 2.72
N VAL A 350 6.02 6.41 2.64
CA VAL A 350 5.21 6.63 1.42
C VAL A 350 6.13 6.94 0.22
N SER A 351 7.15 7.77 0.42
CA SER A 351 8.13 8.08 -0.63
C SER A 351 8.92 6.84 -1.07
N VAL A 352 9.36 6.01 -0.12
CA VAL A 352 10.01 4.72 -0.41
C VAL A 352 9.11 3.82 -1.23
N VAL A 353 7.83 3.66 -0.86
CA VAL A 353 6.87 2.84 -1.62
C VAL A 353 6.66 3.37 -3.04
N LEU A 354 6.50 4.68 -3.21
CA LEU A 354 6.35 5.30 -4.54
C LEU A 354 7.59 5.07 -5.43
N CYS A 355 8.78 5.24 -4.85
CA CYS A 355 10.03 4.95 -5.54
C CYS A 355 10.19 3.46 -5.85
N LEU A 356 9.75 2.57 -4.96
CA LEU A 356 9.82 1.12 -5.14
C LEU A 356 8.89 0.64 -6.27
N VAL A 357 7.64 1.09 -6.31
CA VAL A 357 6.68 0.76 -7.39
C VAL A 357 7.16 1.26 -8.75
N THR A 358 7.94 2.33 -8.77
CA THR A 358 8.52 2.89 -10.01
C THR A 358 9.93 2.40 -10.32
N SER A 359 10.50 1.57 -9.43
CA SER A 359 11.82 1.00 -9.61
C SER A 359 11.80 0.00 -10.77
N TYR A 360 12.82 0.09 -11.61
CA TYR A 360 12.99 -0.81 -12.72
C TYR A 360 14.45 -1.23 -12.76
N TYR A 361 14.70 -2.51 -12.51
CA TYR A 361 16.02 -3.09 -12.72
C TYR A 361 16.09 -3.60 -14.16
N PRO A 362 17.05 -3.13 -14.96
CA PRO A 362 17.23 -3.66 -16.29
C PRO A 362 17.91 -5.01 -16.20
N ASP A 363 17.12 -6.07 -16.13
CA ASP A 363 17.65 -7.38 -16.42
C ASP A 363 18.16 -7.38 -17.86
N THR A 364 19.37 -7.89 -18.04
CA THR A 364 19.95 -8.25 -19.34
C THR A 364 19.26 -9.49 -19.91
N ALA A 365 17.94 -9.53 -19.86
CA ALA A 365 17.17 -10.47 -20.65
C ALA A 365 17.20 -9.94 -22.07
N ASN A 366 17.98 -10.59 -22.93
CA ASN A 366 17.86 -10.40 -24.37
C ASN A 366 16.40 -10.68 -24.73
N VAL A 367 15.62 -9.63 -24.97
CA VAL A 367 14.26 -9.77 -25.50
C VAL A 367 14.43 -10.29 -26.92
N THR A 368 14.47 -11.61 -27.09
CA THR A 368 14.29 -12.24 -28.39
C THR A 368 12.81 -12.06 -28.72
N PRO A 369 12.43 -11.21 -29.70
CA PRO A 369 11.05 -11.17 -30.15
C PRO A 369 10.70 -12.57 -30.65
N LYS A 370 9.62 -13.16 -30.12
CA LYS A 370 9.00 -14.34 -30.73
C LYS A 370 8.43 -13.90 -32.08
N PHE A 371 9.25 -13.96 -33.13
CA PHE A 371 8.73 -14.09 -34.48
C PHE A 371 8.11 -15.48 -34.57
N SER A 372 6.78 -15.55 -34.66
CA SER A 372 6.09 -16.76 -35.09
C SER A 372 6.65 -17.16 -36.45
N ASP A 373 7.04 -18.43 -36.59
CA ASP A 373 7.60 -19.02 -37.81
C ASP A 373 6.82 -18.60 -39.06
N VAL A 374 7.38 -17.65 -39.81
CA VAL A 374 7.11 -17.50 -41.23
C VAL A 374 8.34 -18.05 -41.93
N THR A 375 8.19 -19.25 -42.48
CA THR A 375 9.18 -19.94 -43.30
C THR A 375 9.51 -19.06 -44.51
N VAL A 376 10.55 -18.25 -44.40
CA VAL A 376 11.15 -17.57 -45.55
C VAL A 376 12.37 -18.38 -45.96
N SER A 377 12.18 -19.19 -47.00
CA SER A 377 13.26 -19.88 -47.69
C SER A 377 14.25 -18.86 -48.26
N PHE A 378 15.39 -18.68 -47.60
CA PHE A 378 16.58 -18.09 -48.21
C PHE A 378 17.69 -19.13 -48.24
N THR A 379 18.15 -19.38 -49.46
CA THR A 379 19.21 -20.32 -49.83
C THR A 379 20.56 -19.91 -49.23
N THR A 380 21.18 -20.86 -48.52
CA THR A 380 22.63 -21.12 -48.35
C THR A 380 23.56 -19.96 -47.93
N SER A 381 24.11 -20.06 -46.72
CA SER A 381 25.49 -20.52 -46.52
C SER A 381 25.76 -20.85 -45.05
N THR A 382 26.28 -22.06 -44.85
CA THR A 382 26.66 -22.74 -43.61
C THR A 382 27.86 -22.10 -42.90
N SER A 383 27.75 -21.91 -41.58
CA SER A 383 28.86 -22.18 -40.65
C SER A 383 28.32 -22.45 -39.24
N LEU A 384 28.51 -23.70 -38.82
CA LEU A 384 28.22 -24.28 -37.52
C LEU A 384 28.99 -23.58 -36.39
N LEU A 385 28.34 -23.36 -35.23
CA LEU A 385 28.99 -23.63 -33.95
C LEU A 385 27.97 -24.15 -32.92
N ASN A 386 28.32 -25.29 -32.34
CA ASN A 386 27.54 -26.14 -31.44
C ASN A 386 27.12 -25.48 -30.11
N THR A 387 25.89 -25.80 -29.73
CA THR A 387 25.38 -26.29 -28.43
C THR A 387 26.29 -26.20 -27.20
N GLN A 388 25.76 -25.66 -26.09
CA GLN A 388 25.70 -26.33 -24.78
C GLN A 388 24.58 -25.77 -23.90
N GLU A 389 23.52 -26.55 -23.70
CA GLU A 389 22.64 -26.46 -22.53
C GLU A 389 23.46 -26.80 -21.27
N LYS A 390 23.29 -26.05 -20.18
CA LYS A 390 23.90 -26.34 -18.87
C LYS A 390 22.81 -26.43 -17.80
N PRO A 391 22.83 -27.45 -16.91
CA PRO A 391 21.67 -27.83 -16.12
C PRO A 391 21.46 -26.95 -14.89
N MET A 392 20.20 -26.95 -14.45
CA MET A 392 19.64 -26.35 -13.24
C MET A 392 20.37 -26.88 -11.98
N GLY A 393 21.39 -26.17 -11.50
CA GLY A 393 22.16 -26.61 -10.35
C GLY A 393 23.37 -25.75 -10.06
N ASN A 394 23.13 -24.52 -9.57
CA ASN A 394 23.97 -23.74 -8.66
C ASN A 394 23.55 -22.27 -8.74
N MET A 395 22.48 -21.93 -8.03
CA MET A 395 21.98 -20.56 -7.94
C MET A 395 22.52 -19.90 -6.67
N SER A 396 23.25 -18.80 -6.84
CA SER A 396 23.83 -18.01 -5.75
C SER A 396 22.74 -17.46 -4.83
N ILE A 397 23.05 -17.26 -3.54
CA ILE A 397 22.15 -16.62 -2.57
C ILE A 397 21.69 -15.24 -3.07
N SER A 398 22.53 -14.53 -3.84
CA SER A 398 22.17 -13.27 -4.49
C SER A 398 21.01 -13.44 -5.49
N ASP A 399 20.96 -14.54 -6.24
CA ASP A 399 19.90 -14.80 -7.21
C ASP A 399 18.61 -15.30 -6.55
N LYS A 400 18.70 -15.95 -5.39
CA LYS A 400 17.52 -16.30 -4.57
C LYS A 400 16.87 -15.06 -3.95
N ILE A 401 17.66 -14.07 -3.53
CA ILE A 401 17.16 -12.80 -2.99
C ILE A 401 16.47 -11.98 -4.08
N LYS A 402 16.95 -12.02 -5.34
CA LYS A 402 16.32 -11.34 -6.49
C LYS A 402 14.93 -11.86 -6.82
N ILE A 403 14.68 -13.17 -6.65
CA ILE A 403 13.35 -13.76 -6.91
C ILE A 403 12.37 -13.46 -5.77
N PHE A 404 12.84 -13.41 -4.52
CA PHE A 404 11.97 -13.17 -3.36
C PHE A 404 11.33 -11.76 -3.37
N PHE A 405 12.03 -10.76 -3.92
CA PHE A 405 11.52 -9.38 -4.04
C PHE A 405 10.57 -9.13 -5.21
N PHE A 406 10.37 -10.10 -6.11
CA PHE A 406 9.53 -9.92 -7.32
C PHE A 406 8.18 -10.65 -7.24
N VAL A 407 7.94 -11.42 -6.18
CA VAL A 407 6.70 -12.22 -5.98
C VAL A 407 5.80 -11.65 -4.87
N PHE A 408 6.24 -10.59 -4.18
CA PHE A 408 5.42 -9.74 -3.30
C PHE A 408 5.57 -8.29 -3.76
#